data_AF-A1HQ37-F1
#
_entry.id   AF-A1HQ37-F1
#
_cell.length_a   1.000
_cell.length_b   1.000
_cell.length_c   1.000
_cell.angle_alpha   90.00
_cell.angle_beta   90.00
_cell.angle_gamma   90.00
#
_symmetry.space_group_name_H-M   'P 1'
#
loop_
_entity.id
_entity.type
_entity.pdbx_description
1 polymer ?
#
loop_
_entity_poly.entity_id
_entity_poly.type
_entity_poly.pdbx_seq_one_letter_code
_entity_poly.pdbx_strand_id
1 'polypeptide(L)'
;MLSKEIRQALAEYVNQHKNIYTTYALQDNTRDYGLAYSIAYEEVKDFIETKQKRTFKQVLFHFIDSKNMSDAEIYRKANIDRRHFHKIRSKPDYRPGKSTIIAIALALELDKNDTITLLNSAGYTLSDSDAFDLVIQFCLEKKIYDIHDVNLALDFMGLKPLTGC
;
A
#
# COMPACT_ATOMS: atom_id res chain seq x y z
N MET A 1 -7.26 -17.52 -20.41
CA MET A 1 -8.66 -17.91 -20.09
C MET A 1 -8.61 -19.05 -19.08
N LEU A 2 -9.49 -19.05 -18.06
CA LEU A 2 -9.54 -20.10 -17.02
C LEU A 2 -9.90 -21.46 -17.62
N SER A 3 -9.19 -22.52 -17.19
CA SER A 3 -9.36 -23.89 -17.69
C SER A 3 -10.73 -24.48 -17.30
N LYS A 4 -11.16 -25.51 -18.04
CA LYS A 4 -12.48 -26.13 -17.87
C LYS A 4 -12.64 -26.77 -16.49
N GLU A 5 -11.54 -27.31 -15.95
CA GLU A 5 -11.47 -27.94 -14.64
C GLU A 5 -11.69 -26.91 -13.52
N ILE A 6 -11.08 -25.72 -13.64
CA ILE A 6 -11.24 -24.66 -12.65
C ILE A 6 -12.68 -24.11 -12.65
N ARG A 7 -13.30 -23.99 -13.84
CA ARG A 7 -14.70 -23.56 -13.95
C ARG A 7 -15.66 -24.55 -13.29
N GLN A 8 -15.38 -25.85 -13.43
CA GLN A 8 -16.19 -26.89 -12.84
C GLN A 8 -16.03 -26.97 -11.32
N ALA A 9 -14.80 -26.88 -10.82
CA ALA A 9 -14.52 -26.82 -9.39
C ALA A 9 -15.18 -25.59 -8.72
N LEU A 10 -15.17 -24.42 -9.40
CA LEU A 10 -15.87 -23.23 -8.93
C LEU A 10 -17.39 -23.42 -8.90
N ALA A 11 -17.97 -24.07 -9.93
CA ALA A 11 -19.40 -24.34 -9.97
C ALA A 11 -19.86 -25.32 -8.88
N GLU A 12 -19.04 -26.35 -8.61
CA GLU A 12 -19.29 -27.34 -7.55
C GLU A 12 -19.17 -26.72 -6.16
N TYR A 13 -18.15 -25.89 -5.92
CA TYR A 13 -17.97 -25.15 -4.66
C TYR A 13 -19.15 -24.21 -4.37
N VAL A 14 -19.59 -23.46 -5.39
CA VAL A 14 -20.76 -22.58 -5.27
C VAL A 14 -22.04 -23.38 -4.99
N ASN A 15 -22.23 -24.54 -5.63
CA ASN A 15 -23.41 -25.38 -5.40
C ASN A 15 -23.41 -26.05 -4.02
N GLN A 16 -22.27 -26.50 -3.51
CA GLN A 16 -22.18 -27.11 -2.17
C GLN A 16 -22.45 -26.10 -1.06
N HIS A 17 -22.09 -24.82 -1.26
CA HIS A 17 -22.33 -23.76 -0.29
C HIS A 17 -23.67 -23.02 -0.45
N LYS A 18 -24.51 -23.38 -1.43
CA LYS A 18 -25.90 -22.87 -1.52
C LYS A 18 -26.73 -23.27 -0.30
N ASN A 19 -26.51 -24.44 0.31
CA ASN A 19 -27.37 -24.97 1.38
C ASN A 19 -27.24 -24.27 2.75
N ILE A 20 -26.15 -23.52 2.99
CA ILE A 20 -26.00 -22.70 4.21
C ILE A 20 -26.88 -21.44 4.12
N TYR A 21 -27.12 -20.93 2.91
CA TYR A 21 -28.04 -19.82 2.66
C TYR A 21 -29.48 -20.28 2.42
N THR A 22 -29.69 -21.54 2.01
CA THR A 22 -31.04 -22.06 1.67
C THR A 22 -31.90 -22.34 2.91
N THR A 23 -31.30 -22.63 4.07
CA THR A 23 -32.05 -22.88 5.31
C THR A 23 -32.73 -21.65 5.90
N TYR A 24 -32.25 -20.44 5.56
CA TYR A 24 -32.95 -19.18 5.88
C TYR A 24 -33.98 -18.78 4.80
N ALA A 25 -34.04 -19.49 3.67
CA ALA A 25 -34.71 -19.04 2.45
C ALA A 25 -36.07 -19.72 2.15
N LEU A 26 -36.71 -20.35 3.14
CA LEU A 26 -38.09 -20.86 3.00
C LEU A 26 -39.12 -19.95 3.69
N GLN A 27 -39.00 -18.65 3.47
CA GLN A 27 -40.12 -17.71 3.60
C GLN A 27 -40.14 -16.79 2.37
N ASP A 28 -41.16 -16.98 1.53
CA ASP A 28 -41.39 -16.31 0.24
C ASP A 28 -41.47 -14.77 0.37
N ASN A 29 -40.49 -14.05 -0.21
CA ASN A 29 -40.74 -12.75 -0.87
C ASN A 29 -39.55 -12.34 -1.76
N THR A 30 -39.75 -12.24 -3.08
CA THR A 30 -38.74 -11.68 -4.02
C THR A 30 -38.39 -10.22 -3.74
N ARG A 31 -39.23 -9.52 -2.96
CA ARG A 31 -39.01 -8.16 -2.44
C ARG A 31 -37.94 -8.12 -1.32
N ASP A 32 -37.75 -9.23 -0.62
CA ASP A 32 -36.86 -9.36 0.54
C ASP A 32 -35.39 -9.46 0.13
N TYR A 33 -35.09 -10.09 -1.02
CA TYR A 33 -33.73 -10.16 -1.56
C TYR A 33 -33.16 -8.79 -1.97
N GLY A 34 -33.99 -7.92 -2.56
CA GLY A 34 -33.58 -6.55 -2.91
C GLY A 34 -33.32 -5.70 -1.68
N LEU A 35 -34.14 -5.87 -0.64
CA LEU A 35 -33.98 -5.18 0.63
C LEU A 35 -32.74 -5.66 1.38
N ALA A 36 -32.55 -6.98 1.51
CA ALA A 36 -31.36 -7.57 2.14
C ALA A 36 -30.06 -7.17 1.43
N TYR A 37 -30.04 -7.14 0.09
CA TYR A 37 -28.88 -6.66 -0.67
C TYR A 37 -28.61 -5.18 -0.44
N SER A 38 -29.65 -4.33 -0.39
CA SER A 38 -29.50 -2.91 -0.10
C SER A 38 -28.97 -2.64 1.32
N ILE A 39 -29.44 -3.41 2.31
CA ILE A 39 -28.95 -3.34 3.69
C ILE A 39 -27.47 -3.73 3.74
N ALA A 40 -27.09 -4.87 3.15
CA ALA A 40 -25.70 -5.32 3.11
C ALA A 40 -24.78 -4.32 2.38
N TYR A 41 -25.25 -3.70 1.30
CA TYR A 41 -24.50 -2.66 0.59
C TYR A 41 -24.27 -1.42 1.47
N GLU A 42 -25.30 -0.92 2.15
CA GLU A 42 -25.15 0.23 3.05
C GLU A 42 -24.27 -0.09 4.26
N GLU A 43 -24.34 -1.30 4.83
CA GLU A 43 -23.44 -1.74 5.90
C GLU A 43 -21.97 -1.76 5.44
N VAL A 44 -21.68 -2.31 4.25
CA VAL A 44 -20.32 -2.33 3.70
C VAL A 44 -19.85 -0.91 3.38
N LYS A 45 -20.72 -0.07 2.83
CA LYS A 45 -20.41 1.33 2.52
C LYS A 45 -20.10 2.14 3.77
N ASP A 46 -20.95 2.05 4.81
CA ASP A 46 -20.72 2.69 6.10
C ASP A 46 -19.41 2.18 6.73
N PHE A 47 -19.14 0.88 6.67
CA PHE A 47 -17.87 0.33 7.15
C PHE A 47 -16.66 0.93 6.41
N ILE A 48 -16.74 1.09 5.09
CA ILE A 48 -15.67 1.73 4.30
C ILE A 48 -15.53 3.20 4.70
N GLU A 49 -16.62 3.98 4.70
CA GLU A 49 -16.60 5.41 5.01
C GLU A 49 -16.09 5.70 6.43
N THR A 50 -16.43 4.86 7.40
CA THR A 50 -16.00 5.00 8.81
C THR A 50 -14.55 4.57 9.05
N LYS A 51 -14.03 3.59 8.29
CA LYS A 51 -12.67 3.04 8.48
C LYS A 51 -11.63 3.60 7.53
N GLN A 52 -12.04 4.18 6.40
CA GLN A 52 -11.12 4.62 5.36
C GLN A 52 -10.19 5.72 5.89
N LYS A 53 -8.89 5.43 5.85
CA LYS A 53 -7.84 6.37 6.22
C LYS A 53 -7.40 7.19 5.00
N ARG A 54 -6.56 8.21 5.25
CA ARG A 54 -5.91 9.00 4.20
C ARG A 54 -5.17 8.08 3.22
N THR A 55 -5.28 8.41 1.93
CA THR A 55 -4.55 7.72 0.86
C THR A 55 -3.06 7.98 0.95
N PHE A 56 -2.24 7.11 0.35
CA PHE A 56 -0.79 7.33 0.22
C PHE A 56 -0.43 8.74 -0.23
N LYS A 57 -1.11 9.23 -1.27
CA LYS A 57 -0.86 10.55 -1.83
C LYS A 57 -1.14 11.66 -0.81
N GLN A 58 -2.26 11.57 -0.10
CA GLN A 58 -2.60 12.55 0.95
C GLN A 58 -1.58 12.53 2.09
N VAL A 59 -1.12 11.34 2.51
CA VAL A 59 -0.11 11.20 3.56
C VAL A 59 1.24 11.75 3.11
N LEU A 60 1.69 11.39 1.90
CA LEU A 60 2.94 11.88 1.32
C LEU A 60 2.96 13.42 1.24
N PHE A 61 1.93 14.03 0.65
CA PHE A 61 1.92 15.48 0.49
C PHE A 61 1.76 16.23 1.81
N HIS A 62 1.07 15.64 2.79
CA HIS A 62 1.07 16.18 4.15
C HIS A 62 2.49 16.26 4.75
N PHE A 63 3.31 15.22 4.58
CA PHE A 63 4.69 15.25 5.03
C PHE A 63 5.54 16.25 4.25
N ILE A 64 5.37 16.32 2.92
CA ILE A 64 6.07 17.30 2.07
C ILE A 64 5.79 18.73 2.54
N ASP A 65 4.52 19.06 2.76
CA ASP A 65 4.10 20.37 3.23
C ASP A 65 4.67 20.65 4.63
N SER A 66 4.68 19.65 5.53
CA SER A 66 5.23 19.80 6.89
C SER A 66 6.74 20.03 6.93
N LYS A 67 7.48 19.48 5.94
CA LYS A 67 8.93 19.64 5.79
C LYS A 67 9.30 20.86 4.96
N ASN A 68 8.32 21.55 4.36
CA ASN A 68 8.51 22.71 3.49
C ASN A 68 9.52 22.44 2.35
N MET A 69 9.46 21.24 1.76
CA MET A 69 10.35 20.83 0.67
C MET A 69 9.67 20.91 -0.68
N SER A 70 10.39 21.35 -1.70
CA SER A 70 9.92 21.32 -3.08
C SER A 70 10.03 19.91 -3.68
N ASP A 71 9.18 19.62 -4.68
CA ASP A 71 9.27 18.40 -5.49
C ASP A 71 10.68 18.17 -6.04
N ALA A 72 11.37 19.26 -6.42
CA ALA A 72 12.72 19.25 -6.97
C ALA A 72 13.77 18.77 -5.97
N GLU A 73 13.65 19.20 -4.72
CA GLU A 73 14.53 18.74 -3.65
C GLU A 73 14.30 17.27 -3.32
N ILE A 74 13.03 16.85 -3.30
CA ILE A 74 12.66 15.48 -2.94
C ILE A 74 13.19 14.47 -3.96
N TYR A 75 12.87 14.63 -5.25
CA TYR A 75 13.33 13.64 -6.24
C TYR A 75 14.85 13.63 -6.36
N ARG A 76 15.52 14.76 -6.13
CA ARG A 76 16.99 14.85 -6.14
C ARG A 76 17.60 14.13 -4.93
N LYS A 77 17.12 14.41 -3.70
CA LYS A 77 17.60 13.75 -2.48
C LYS A 77 17.28 12.25 -2.48
N ALA A 78 16.11 11.86 -2.99
CA ALA A 78 15.71 10.45 -3.09
C ALA A 78 16.41 9.69 -4.23
N ASN A 79 17.20 10.38 -5.06
CA ASN A 79 17.82 9.83 -6.27
C ASN A 79 16.80 9.17 -7.22
N ILE A 80 15.69 9.86 -7.50
CA ILE A 80 14.60 9.40 -8.37
C ILE A 80 14.47 10.32 -9.58
N ASP A 81 14.18 9.75 -10.75
CA ASP A 81 13.89 10.52 -11.96
C ASP A 81 12.67 11.46 -11.78
N ARG A 82 12.80 12.70 -12.23
CA ARG A 82 11.73 13.73 -12.14
C ARG A 82 10.41 13.25 -12.76
N ARG A 83 10.43 12.49 -13.86
CA ARG A 83 9.23 11.95 -14.51
C ARG A 83 8.58 10.87 -13.64
N HIS A 84 9.37 10.09 -12.90
CA HIS A 84 8.84 9.13 -11.93
C HIS A 84 8.11 9.87 -10.80
N PHE A 85 8.73 10.90 -10.20
CA PHE A 85 8.06 11.71 -9.18
C PHE A 85 6.80 12.41 -9.74
N HIS A 86 6.84 12.90 -10.99
CA HIS A 86 5.66 13.45 -11.65
C HIS A 86 4.52 12.44 -11.76
N LYS A 87 4.79 11.15 -12.03
CA LYS A 87 3.74 10.11 -12.02
C LYS A 87 3.11 9.97 -10.64
N ILE A 88 3.91 10.00 -9.57
CA ILE A 88 3.43 9.98 -8.18
C ILE A 88 2.49 11.16 -7.92
N ARG A 89 2.85 12.36 -8.41
CA ARG A 89 2.05 13.57 -8.20
C ARG A 89 0.80 13.63 -9.08
N SER A 90 0.86 13.22 -10.34
CA SER A 90 -0.19 13.54 -11.31
C SER A 90 -1.16 12.40 -11.62
N LYS A 91 -0.79 11.14 -11.35
CA LYS A 91 -1.68 9.99 -11.60
C LYS A 91 -2.36 9.55 -10.30
N PRO A 92 -3.71 9.61 -10.21
CA PRO A 92 -4.45 9.27 -8.97
C PRO A 92 -4.13 7.88 -8.42
N ASP A 93 -4.07 6.87 -9.30
CA ASP A 93 -3.91 5.46 -8.92
C ASP A 93 -2.47 4.94 -9.05
N TYR A 94 -1.49 5.84 -9.24
CA TYR A 94 -0.11 5.41 -9.38
C TYR A 94 0.46 4.97 -8.03
N ARG A 95 0.93 3.72 -7.98
CA ARG A 95 1.57 3.14 -6.80
C ARG A 95 3.06 2.98 -7.05
N PRO A 96 3.92 3.81 -6.45
CA PRO A 96 5.36 3.58 -6.49
C PRO A 96 5.72 2.28 -5.76
N GLY A 97 6.87 1.70 -6.11
CA GLY A 97 7.40 0.54 -5.42
C GLY A 97 7.85 0.88 -4.00
N LYS A 98 7.95 -0.13 -3.13
CA LYS A 98 8.39 0.01 -1.74
C LYS A 98 9.70 0.79 -1.60
N SER A 99 10.74 0.42 -2.36
CA SER A 99 12.04 1.07 -2.33
C SER A 99 11.98 2.56 -2.69
N THR A 100 11.11 2.94 -3.63
CA THR A 100 10.88 4.35 -4.00
C THR A 100 10.25 5.12 -2.85
N ILE A 101 9.29 4.52 -2.13
CA ILE A 101 8.64 5.17 -0.98
C ILE A 101 9.62 5.33 0.17
N ILE A 102 10.45 4.31 0.44
CA ILE A 102 11.51 4.38 1.44
C ILE A 102 12.49 5.51 1.09
N ALA A 103 12.94 5.59 -0.17
CA ALA A 103 13.84 6.65 -0.61
C ALA A 103 13.22 8.05 -0.44
N ILE A 104 11.92 8.21 -0.71
CA ILE A 104 11.20 9.47 -0.46
C ILE A 104 11.11 9.77 1.05
N ALA A 105 10.85 8.77 1.89
CA ALA A 105 10.81 8.93 3.35
C ALA A 105 12.16 9.41 3.90
N LEU A 106 13.26 8.81 3.41
CA LEU A 106 14.63 9.20 3.76
C LEU A 106 14.94 10.63 3.25
N ALA A 107 14.56 10.96 2.02
CA ALA A 107 14.75 12.32 1.47
C ALA A 107 14.04 13.41 2.30
N LEU A 108 12.86 13.08 2.82
CA LEU A 108 12.08 13.91 3.74
C LEU A 108 12.57 13.86 5.19
N GLU A 109 13.57 13.02 5.48
CA GLU A 109 14.13 12.79 6.81
C GLU A 109 13.02 12.47 7.83
N LEU A 110 12.12 11.57 7.44
CA LEU A 110 11.08 11.04 8.32
C LEU A 110 11.69 10.13 9.37
N ASP A 111 11.16 10.18 10.59
CA ASP A 111 11.54 9.22 11.61
C ASP A 111 10.91 7.83 11.32
N LYS A 112 11.21 6.86 12.18
CA LYS A 112 10.70 5.48 12.04
C LYS A 112 9.18 5.43 12.00
N ASN A 113 8.48 6.20 12.85
CA ASN A 113 7.02 6.15 12.96
C ASN A 113 6.33 6.81 11.75
N ASP A 114 6.86 7.94 11.31
CA ASP A 114 6.35 8.63 10.12
C ASP A 114 6.61 7.80 8.85
N THR A 115 7.77 7.15 8.77
CA THR A 115 8.11 6.24 7.66
C THR A 115 7.16 5.04 7.61
N ILE A 116 6.87 4.43 8.76
CA ILE A 116 5.89 3.33 8.88
C ILE A 116 4.49 3.82 8.46
N THR A 117 4.10 5.02 8.88
CA THR A 117 2.82 5.63 8.51
C THR A 117 2.71 5.82 6.99
N LEU A 118 3.78 6.33 6.36
CA LEU A 118 3.83 6.52 4.92
C LEU A 118 3.78 5.18 4.17
N LEU A 119 4.56 4.18 4.58
CA LEU A 119 4.56 2.85 3.96
C LEU A 119 3.20 2.16 4.07
N ASN A 120 2.60 2.18 5.26
CA ASN A 120 1.30 1.56 5.51
C ASN A 120 0.20 2.19 4.64
N SER A 121 0.24 3.51 4.44
CA SER A 121 -0.71 4.21 3.57
C SER A 121 -0.62 3.79 2.08
N ALA A 122 0.50 3.20 1.67
CA ALA A 122 0.72 2.61 0.35
C ALA A 122 0.55 1.08 0.31
N GLY A 123 0.29 0.44 1.45
CA GLY A 123 0.16 -1.02 1.57
C GLY A 123 1.48 -1.77 1.71
N TYR A 124 2.53 -1.12 2.19
CA TYR A 124 3.82 -1.76 2.49
C TYR A 124 4.12 -1.71 3.99
N THR A 125 4.99 -2.62 4.44
CA THR A 125 5.51 -2.67 5.81
C THR A 125 7.02 -2.91 5.78
N LEU A 126 7.71 -2.64 6.88
CA LEU A 126 9.08 -3.14 7.12
C LEU A 126 8.96 -4.45 7.92
N SER A 127 9.43 -5.54 7.33
CA SER A 127 9.39 -6.89 7.90
C SER A 127 10.65 -7.18 8.70
N ASP A 128 10.50 -7.73 9.90
CA ASP A 128 11.63 -8.16 10.72
C ASP A 128 12.28 -9.47 10.21
N SER A 129 11.64 -10.14 9.26
CA SER A 129 12.17 -11.36 8.61
C SER A 129 12.94 -11.08 7.32
N ASP A 130 12.97 -9.83 6.86
CA ASP A 130 13.62 -9.43 5.62
C ASP A 130 14.89 -8.63 5.91
N ALA A 131 16.03 -9.08 5.39
CA ALA A 131 17.31 -8.44 5.65
C ALA A 131 17.38 -7.00 5.10
N PHE A 132 16.74 -6.74 3.96
CA PHE A 132 16.66 -5.41 3.38
C PHE A 132 15.88 -4.47 4.31
N ASP A 133 14.72 -4.89 4.79
CA ASP A 133 13.92 -4.10 5.74
C ASP A 133 14.64 -3.86 7.07
N LEU A 134 15.37 -4.85 7.59
CA LEU A 134 16.18 -4.67 8.81
C LEU A 134 17.29 -3.63 8.63
N VAL A 135 17.95 -3.59 7.47
CA VAL A 135 18.93 -2.54 7.16
C VAL A 135 18.26 -1.16 7.11
N ILE A 136 17.09 -1.04 6.47
CA ILE A 136 16.33 0.22 6.45
C ILE A 136 15.92 0.64 7.86
N GLN A 137 15.42 -0.28 8.69
CA GLN A 137 15.08 0.00 10.08
C GLN A 137 16.29 0.49 10.88
N PHE A 138 17.44 -0.15 10.72
CA PHE A 138 18.70 0.28 11.33
C PHE A 138 19.07 1.71 10.91
N CYS A 139 19.00 2.02 9.61
CA CYS A 139 19.29 3.36 9.09
C CYS A 139 18.34 4.41 9.70
N LEU A 140 17.04 4.13 9.76
CA LEU A 140 16.05 5.03 10.38
C LEU A 140 16.34 5.26 11.87
N GLU A 141 16.68 4.22 12.62
CA GLU A 141 17.02 4.33 14.04
C GLU A 141 18.31 5.12 14.30
N LYS A 142 19.29 4.99 13.39
CA LYS A 142 20.54 5.74 13.44
C LYS A 142 20.45 7.11 12.76
N LYS A 143 19.30 7.49 12.22
CA LYS A 143 19.07 8.74 11.48
C LYS A 143 20.00 8.89 10.27
N ILE A 144 20.31 7.78 9.60
CA ILE A 144 21.07 7.74 8.36
C ILE A 144 20.06 7.91 7.21
N TYR A 145 19.97 9.12 6.68
CA TYR A 145 18.98 9.49 5.67
C TYR A 145 19.55 9.70 4.27
N ASP A 146 20.87 9.82 4.15
CA ASP A 146 21.49 9.98 2.85
C ASP A 146 21.37 8.68 2.04
N ILE A 147 20.84 8.79 0.81
CA ILE A 147 20.57 7.63 -0.04
C ILE A 147 21.85 6.89 -0.43
N HIS A 148 22.97 7.61 -0.59
CA HIS A 148 24.24 6.98 -0.91
C HIS A 148 24.72 6.12 0.26
N ASP A 149 24.68 6.65 1.48
CA ASP A 149 25.07 5.92 2.69
C ASP A 149 24.18 4.69 2.93
N VAL A 150 22.87 4.82 2.74
CA VAL A 150 21.93 3.68 2.87
C VAL A 150 22.19 2.63 1.79
N ASN A 151 22.45 3.04 0.54
CA ASN A 151 22.81 2.12 -0.53
C ASN A 151 24.13 1.39 -0.26
N LEU A 152 25.14 2.07 0.32
CA LEU A 152 26.38 1.43 0.75
C LEU A 152 26.15 0.40 1.85
N ALA A 153 25.29 0.71 2.83
CA ALA A 153 24.92 -0.25 3.88
C ALA A 153 24.21 -1.49 3.31
N LEU A 154 23.33 -1.31 2.33
CA LEU A 154 22.67 -2.40 1.62
C LEU A 154 23.67 -3.24 0.83
N ASP A 155 24.57 -2.60 0.07
CA ASP A 155 25.60 -3.27 -0.73
C ASP A 155 26.58 -4.08 0.14
N PHE A 156 26.99 -3.54 1.29
CA PHE A 156 27.82 -4.25 2.27
C PHE A 156 27.18 -5.55 2.76
N MET A 157 25.85 -5.61 2.79
CA MET A 157 25.07 -6.80 3.15
C MET A 157 24.71 -7.68 1.94
N GLY A 158 25.18 -7.35 0.73
CA GLY A 158 24.87 -8.05 -0.52
C GLY A 158 23.44 -7.84 -1.02
N LEU A 159 22.80 -6.73 -0.65
CA LEU A 159 21.40 -6.42 -0.96
C LEU A 159 21.28 -5.38 -2.09
N LYS A 160 20.12 -5.35 -2.74
CA LYS A 160 19.85 -4.40 -3.83
C LYS A 160 19.72 -2.97 -3.27
N PRO A 161 20.21 -1.95 -3.98
CA PRO A 161 20.06 -0.55 -3.58
C PRO A 161 18.59 -0.10 -3.64
N LEU A 162 18.27 0.97 -2.90
CA LEU A 162 16.95 1.59 -2.88
C LEU A 162 16.58 2.21 -4.23
N THR A 163 17.47 3.07 -4.70
CA THR A 163 17.34 3.87 -5.93
C THR A 163 18.73 4.07 -6.52
N GLY A 164 18.77 4.09 -7.85
CA GLY A 164 20.01 4.16 -8.60
C GLY A 164 19.69 3.87 -10.06
N CYS A 165 19.83 4.89 -10.89
CA CYS A 165 19.95 4.75 -12.34
C CYS A 165 21.29 4.10 -12.67
#